data_AF-A0A356SLJ0-F1
#
_entry.id   AF-A0A356SLJ0-F1
#
_cell.length_a   1.000
_cell.length_b   1.000
_cell.length_c   1.000
_cell.angle_alpha   90.00
_cell.angle_beta   90.00
_cell.angle_gamma   90.00
#
_symmetry.space_group_name_H-M   'P 1'
#
loop_
_entity.id
_entity.type
_entity.pdbx_description
1 polymer ?
#
loop_
_entity_poly.entity_id
_entity_poly.type
_entity_poly.pdbx_seq_one_letter_code
_entity_poly.pdbx_strand_id
1 'polypeptide(L)'
;MLNAFWRERSFLALSLFFFLLFSFSATYANEERDSGNLDAPLSLESDVALPEGLWPAGDNSAAEVPEEAPSMAVIPPPPLDPPPLKQLTLMLDWYLSPQHAALIVAKERALFAAQGLEIELLTPADPSIAIKLLAAGEVDLALTRQPLLHLHAHDGAPITRIATLIETPLNAVIVAGEAPAPAAVADALADLHYGYSTREGRDVLVEQLLPRSVRQVDDFVAPESVHFDAADALRSSRV
;
A
#
# COMPACT_ATOMS: atom_id res chain seq x y z
N MET A 1 -12.41 44.05 21.30
CA MET A 1 -10.95 44.11 21.58
C MET A 1 -10.32 42.77 21.95
N LEU A 2 -11.09 41.71 22.28
CA LEU A 2 -10.55 40.40 22.68
C LEU A 2 -9.97 39.53 21.53
N ASN A 3 -10.41 39.74 20.28
CA ASN A 3 -10.01 38.88 19.14
C ASN A 3 -8.64 39.21 18.53
N ALA A 4 -8.10 40.41 18.77
CA ALA A 4 -6.76 40.76 18.30
C ALA A 4 -5.66 40.09 19.14
N PHE A 5 -5.91 39.97 20.45
CA PHE A 5 -4.98 39.40 21.43
C PHE A 5 -4.75 37.89 21.26
N TRP A 6 -5.76 37.16 20.76
CA TRP A 6 -5.64 35.73 20.47
C TRP A 6 -4.89 35.44 19.16
N ARG A 7 -4.95 36.37 18.20
CA ARG A 7 -4.30 36.19 16.90
C ARG A 7 -2.78 36.33 17.01
N GLU A 8 -2.29 37.31 17.78
CA GLU A 8 -0.85 37.52 17.98
C GLU A 8 -0.20 36.40 18.80
N ARG A 9 -0.89 35.86 19.82
CA ARG A 9 -0.39 34.72 20.60
C ARG A 9 -0.28 33.43 19.78
N SER A 10 -1.15 33.25 18.79
CA SER A 10 -1.10 32.10 17.87
C SER A 10 0.08 32.19 16.89
N PHE A 11 0.43 33.40 16.42
CA PHE A 11 1.59 33.60 15.55
C PHE A 11 2.92 33.43 16.29
N LEU A 12 3.01 33.89 17.56
CA LEU A 12 4.16 33.65 18.41
C LEU A 12 4.37 32.16 18.72
N ALA A 13 3.29 31.42 18.99
CA ALA A 13 3.36 29.98 19.22
C ALA A 13 3.78 29.20 17.97
N LEU A 14 3.27 29.58 16.80
CA LEU A 14 3.62 28.95 15.52
C LEU A 14 5.08 29.23 15.11
N SER A 15 5.57 30.46 15.35
CA SER A 15 6.98 30.82 15.12
C SER A 15 7.92 30.07 16.06
N LEU A 16 7.57 29.93 17.35
CA LEU A 16 8.34 29.16 18.32
C LEU A 16 8.42 27.68 17.92
N PHE A 17 7.32 27.10 17.43
CA PHE A 17 7.26 25.72 16.97
C PHE A 17 8.14 25.49 15.72
N PHE A 18 8.12 26.43 14.77
CA PHE A 18 8.97 26.37 13.58
C PHE A 18 10.47 26.51 13.93
N PHE A 19 10.81 27.37 14.90
CA PHE A 19 12.19 27.56 15.37
C PHE A 19 12.71 26.34 16.14
N LEU A 20 11.86 25.69 16.94
CA LEU A 20 12.17 24.43 17.65
C LEU A 20 12.40 23.26 16.68
N LEU A 21 11.59 23.16 15.62
CA LEU A 21 11.77 22.16 14.57
C LEU A 21 13.08 22.37 13.79
N PHE A 22 13.47 23.62 13.52
CA PHE A 22 14.71 23.91 12.81
C PHE A 22 15.97 23.71 13.69
N SER A 23 15.86 23.99 14.99
CA SER A 23 16.96 23.81 15.95
C SER A 23 17.24 22.33 16.23
N PHE A 24 16.22 21.47 16.27
CA PHE A 24 16.41 20.01 16.41
C PHE A 24 17.10 19.38 15.19
N SER A 25 16.88 19.91 13.99
CA SER A 25 17.50 19.39 12.76
C SER A 25 18.99 19.73 12.64
N ALA A 26 19.47 20.77 13.34
CA ALA A 26 20.88 21.15 13.35
C ALA A 26 21.71 20.38 14.41
N THR A 27 21.07 19.75 15.41
CA THR A 27 21.77 19.01 16.47
C THR A 27 21.95 17.51 16.13
N TYR A 28 21.26 16.98 15.12
CA TYR A 28 21.38 15.57 14.73
C TYR A 28 22.41 15.29 13.62
N ALA A 29 23.19 16.30 13.22
CA ALA A 29 24.21 16.18 12.18
C ALA A 29 25.65 16.34 12.70
N ASN A 30 25.87 16.38 14.02
CA ASN A 30 27.22 16.58 14.57
C ASN A 30 27.47 15.75 15.83
N GLU A 31 27.49 14.43 15.68
CA GLU A 31 28.28 13.56 16.55
C GLU A 31 29.48 13.04 15.73
N GLU A 32 30.47 13.91 15.54
CA GLU A 32 31.84 13.45 15.26
C GLU A 32 32.35 12.73 16.52
N ARG A 33 32.53 11.41 16.38
CA ARG A 33 33.34 10.63 17.31
C ARG A 33 34.73 11.24 17.38
N ASP A 34 35.12 11.61 18.59
CA ASP A 34 36.50 11.92 18.96
C ASP A 34 37.40 10.70 18.66
N SER A 35 38.06 10.72 17.52
CA SER A 35 39.22 9.88 17.22
C SER A 35 40.41 10.80 17.04
N GLY A 36 41.25 10.86 18.07
CA GLY A 36 42.44 11.69 18.11
C GLY A 36 43.32 11.58 16.86
N ASN A 37 43.76 12.75 16.41
CA ASN A 37 44.94 13.01 15.58
C ASN A 37 45.20 12.04 14.41
N LEU A 38 44.59 12.31 13.25
CA LEU A 38 44.86 11.62 11.99
C LEU A 38 45.28 12.61 10.88
N ASP A 39 46.27 13.45 11.17
CA ASP A 39 47.03 14.15 10.12
C ASP A 39 48.16 13.26 9.60
N ALA A 40 47.80 12.25 8.80
CA ALA A 40 48.65 11.65 7.76
C ALA A 40 47.81 10.68 6.91
N PRO A 41 47.91 10.72 5.56
CA PRO A 41 47.36 9.64 4.75
C PRO A 41 48.08 8.34 5.12
N LEU A 42 47.32 7.29 5.45
CA LEU A 42 47.87 5.97 5.72
C LEU A 42 48.49 5.42 4.42
N SER A 43 49.77 5.64 4.20
CA SER A 43 50.55 4.91 3.20
C SER A 43 50.99 3.57 3.79
N LEU A 44 50.77 2.49 3.04
CA LEU A 44 51.26 1.14 3.36
C LEU A 44 52.74 1.04 2.98
N GLU A 45 53.58 1.84 3.64
CA GLU A 45 55.04 1.76 3.57
C GLU A 45 55.53 0.87 4.70
N SER A 46 55.19 -0.42 4.63
CA SER A 46 55.88 -1.42 5.42
C SER A 46 56.91 -2.10 4.53
N ASP A 47 58.20 -1.94 4.83
CA ASP A 47 59.25 -2.75 4.22
C ASP A 47 59.02 -4.22 4.61
N VAL A 48 58.47 -4.99 3.66
CA VAL A 48 58.30 -6.44 3.81
C VAL A 48 59.67 -7.07 3.62
N ALA A 49 60.37 -7.34 4.72
CA ALA A 49 61.58 -8.14 4.70
C ALA A 49 61.22 -9.63 4.54
N LEU A 50 61.49 -10.19 3.37
CA LEU A 50 61.34 -11.62 3.12
C LEU A 50 62.55 -12.37 3.72
N PRO A 51 62.34 -13.44 4.52
CA PRO A 51 63.44 -14.25 5.02
C PRO A 51 64.13 -14.98 3.85
N GLU A 52 65.46 -14.91 3.80
CA GLU A 52 66.23 -15.67 2.81
C GLU A 52 66.00 -17.17 3.00
N GLY A 53 65.62 -17.86 1.91
CA GLY A 53 65.40 -19.31 1.89
C GLY A 53 63.94 -19.78 1.81
N LEU A 54 62.96 -18.86 1.88
CA LEU A 54 61.54 -19.20 1.67
C LEU A 54 61.14 -19.37 0.19
N TRP A 55 61.99 -18.90 -0.73
CA TRP A 55 61.84 -19.11 -2.18
C TRP A 55 62.96 -20.00 -2.71
N PRO A 56 62.68 -20.87 -3.70
CA PRO A 56 63.73 -21.64 -4.36
C PRO A 56 64.69 -20.65 -5.05
N ALA A 57 66.01 -20.80 -4.82
CA ALA A 57 67.00 -20.12 -5.64
C ALA A 57 66.85 -20.65 -7.06
N GLY A 58 66.35 -19.81 -7.97
CA GLY A 58 66.17 -20.16 -9.37
C GLY A 58 67.50 -20.58 -9.98
N ASP A 59 67.55 -21.82 -10.48
CA ASP A 59 68.59 -22.26 -11.39
C ASP A 59 68.44 -21.49 -12.70
N ASN A 60 69.47 -20.73 -13.07
CA ASN A 60 69.50 -19.87 -14.26
C ASN A 60 69.68 -20.70 -15.55
N SER A 61 68.84 -21.71 -15.79
CA SER A 61 68.89 -22.50 -17.03
C SER A 61 67.52 -22.87 -17.63
N ALA A 62 66.53 -22.00 -17.51
CA ALA A 62 65.41 -21.99 -18.44
C ALA A 62 64.92 -20.54 -18.56
N ALA A 63 65.01 -19.96 -19.74
CA ALA A 63 64.34 -18.71 -20.04
C ALA A 63 62.82 -18.96 -20.06
N GLU A 64 62.19 -18.93 -18.89
CA GLU A 64 60.75 -18.76 -18.79
C GLU A 64 60.44 -17.33 -19.23
N VAL A 65 59.82 -17.22 -20.41
CA VAL A 65 59.25 -15.97 -20.88
C VAL A 65 58.26 -15.49 -19.81
N PRO A 66 58.37 -14.25 -19.28
CA PRO A 66 57.40 -13.76 -18.32
C PRO A 66 56.03 -13.77 -19.00
N GLU A 67 55.13 -14.64 -18.55
CA GLU A 67 53.74 -14.59 -18.99
C GLU A 67 53.14 -13.32 -18.38
N GLU A 68 53.13 -12.26 -19.19
CA GLU A 68 52.61 -10.95 -18.81
C GLU A 68 51.15 -11.12 -18.39
N ALA A 69 50.85 -10.88 -17.11
CA ALA A 69 49.49 -11.00 -16.59
C ALA A 69 48.55 -10.16 -17.48
N PRO A 70 47.45 -10.74 -18.01
CA PRO A 70 46.59 -10.05 -18.96
C PRO A 70 46.04 -8.76 -18.31
N SER A 71 46.57 -7.61 -18.72
CA SER A 71 46.33 -6.34 -18.02
C SER A 71 45.01 -5.65 -18.41
N MET A 72 44.28 -6.18 -19.40
CA MET A 72 42.98 -5.67 -19.78
C MET A 72 42.04 -6.80 -20.22
N ALA A 73 40.88 -6.89 -19.57
CA ALA A 73 39.73 -7.60 -20.12
C ALA A 73 39.27 -6.86 -21.39
N VAL A 74 39.53 -7.46 -22.56
CA VAL A 74 39.19 -6.89 -23.89
C VAL A 74 37.68 -6.84 -24.12
N ILE A 75 36.90 -7.57 -23.31
CA ILE A 75 35.45 -7.66 -23.43
C ILE A 75 34.83 -6.94 -22.23
N PRO A 76 33.93 -5.95 -22.45
CA PRO A 76 33.15 -5.37 -21.38
C PRO A 76 32.45 -6.49 -20.61
N PRO A 77 32.45 -6.47 -19.27
CA PRO A 77 31.71 -7.47 -18.50
C PRO A 77 30.26 -7.52 -19.00
N PRO A 78 29.67 -8.72 -19.11
CA PRO A 78 28.29 -8.85 -19.52
C PRO A 78 27.40 -7.97 -18.65
N PRO A 79 26.34 -7.36 -19.21
CA PRO A 79 25.43 -6.55 -18.42
C PRO A 79 24.88 -7.39 -17.26
N LEU A 80 24.83 -6.78 -16.08
CA LEU A 80 24.30 -7.44 -14.90
C LEU A 80 22.83 -7.77 -15.13
N ASP A 81 22.45 -9.00 -14.79
CA ASP A 81 21.05 -9.38 -14.73
C ASP A 81 20.33 -8.50 -13.69
N PRO A 82 19.11 -8.01 -14.00
CA PRO A 82 18.35 -7.24 -13.03
C PRO A 82 18.09 -8.08 -11.77
N PRO A 83 18.01 -7.43 -10.59
CA PRO A 83 17.72 -8.14 -9.35
C PRO A 83 16.37 -8.86 -9.46
N PRO A 84 16.23 -10.06 -8.86
CA PRO A 84 14.99 -10.81 -8.90
C PRO A 84 13.86 -10.02 -8.25
N LEU A 85 12.70 -9.96 -8.91
CA LEU A 85 11.53 -9.27 -8.41
C LEU A 85 10.81 -10.12 -7.36
N LYS A 86 10.27 -9.47 -6.33
CA LYS A 86 9.39 -10.12 -5.36
C LYS A 86 7.98 -10.18 -5.94
N GLN A 87 7.49 -11.40 -6.17
CA GLN A 87 6.12 -11.63 -6.62
C GLN A 87 5.13 -11.43 -5.47
N LEU A 88 4.05 -10.73 -5.76
CA LEU A 88 2.92 -10.54 -4.86
C LEU A 88 1.61 -10.61 -5.65
N THR A 89 0.60 -11.19 -5.03
CA THR A 89 -0.77 -11.23 -5.53
C THR A 89 -1.60 -10.12 -4.89
N LEU A 90 -2.34 -9.38 -5.72
CA LEU A 90 -3.26 -8.34 -5.27
C LEU A 90 -4.66 -8.63 -5.81
N MET A 91 -5.55 -9.03 -4.91
CA MET A 91 -6.96 -9.26 -5.20
C MET A 91 -7.72 -7.94 -5.22
N LEU A 92 -8.42 -7.64 -6.32
CA LEU A 92 -9.31 -6.50 -6.42
C LEU A 92 -10.56 -6.69 -5.55
N ASP A 93 -11.27 -5.61 -5.24
CA ASP A 93 -12.55 -5.66 -4.51
C ASP A 93 -13.76 -5.88 -5.45
N TRP A 94 -13.57 -5.64 -6.75
CA TRP A 94 -14.57 -5.79 -7.79
C TRP A 94 -13.93 -6.18 -9.13
N TYR A 95 -14.72 -6.24 -10.20
CA TYR A 95 -14.19 -6.24 -11.57
C TYR A 95 -13.26 -5.04 -11.82
N LEU A 96 -12.33 -5.25 -12.75
CA LEU A 96 -11.48 -4.17 -13.23
C LEU A 96 -12.34 -3.01 -13.75
N SER A 97 -12.07 -1.80 -13.25
CA SER A 97 -12.87 -0.61 -13.51
C SER A 97 -11.99 0.63 -13.33
N PRO A 98 -12.45 1.83 -13.72
CA PRO A 98 -11.66 3.06 -13.59
C PRO A 98 -11.16 3.36 -12.17
N GLN A 99 -11.81 2.81 -11.13
CA GLN A 99 -11.36 2.96 -9.74
C GLN A 99 -9.98 2.34 -9.50
N HIS A 100 -9.60 1.36 -10.32
CA HIS A 100 -8.32 0.64 -10.27
C HIS A 100 -7.24 1.27 -11.16
N ALA A 101 -7.53 2.40 -11.83
CA ALA A 101 -6.63 2.97 -12.84
C ALA A 101 -5.22 3.23 -12.32
N ALA A 102 -5.06 3.67 -11.07
CA ALA A 102 -3.74 3.92 -10.50
C ALA A 102 -2.87 2.65 -10.44
N LEU A 103 -3.46 1.49 -10.12
CA LEU A 103 -2.75 0.21 -10.08
C LEU A 103 -2.34 -0.25 -11.48
N ILE A 104 -3.24 -0.09 -12.45
CA ILE A 104 -2.96 -0.44 -13.86
C ILE A 104 -1.87 0.46 -14.42
N VAL A 105 -1.97 1.77 -14.24
CA VAL A 105 -0.94 2.72 -14.71
C VAL A 105 0.40 2.43 -14.05
N ALA A 106 0.43 2.08 -12.76
CA ALA A 106 1.67 1.69 -12.07
C ALA A 106 2.30 0.42 -12.67
N LYS A 107 1.48 -0.58 -13.01
CA LYS A 107 1.92 -1.80 -13.68
C LYS A 107 2.46 -1.52 -15.09
N GLU A 108 1.69 -0.82 -15.91
CA GLU A 108 2.04 -0.49 -17.30
C GLU A 108 3.28 0.41 -17.40
N ARG A 109 3.51 1.27 -16.41
CA ARG A 109 4.70 2.13 -16.32
C ARG A 109 5.88 1.48 -15.60
N ALA A 110 5.80 0.17 -15.31
CA ALA A 110 6.82 -0.58 -14.59
C ALA A 110 7.23 0.04 -13.23
N LEU A 111 6.33 0.78 -12.58
CA LEU A 111 6.62 1.43 -11.29
C LEU A 111 6.80 0.41 -10.16
N PHE A 112 6.08 -0.72 -10.22
CA PHE A 112 6.31 -1.83 -9.29
C PHE A 112 7.68 -2.48 -9.48
N ALA A 113 8.07 -2.74 -10.74
CA ALA A 113 9.38 -3.33 -11.05
C ALA A 113 10.53 -2.40 -10.65
N ALA A 114 10.34 -1.07 -10.79
CA ALA A 114 11.29 -0.08 -10.28
C ALA A 114 11.46 -0.11 -8.74
N GLN A 115 10.51 -0.69 -8.02
CA GLN A 115 10.57 -0.96 -6.57
C GLN A 115 10.93 -2.42 -6.24
N GLY A 116 11.33 -3.22 -7.24
CA GLY A 116 11.66 -4.63 -7.04
C GLY A 116 10.43 -5.54 -6.81
N LEU A 117 9.24 -5.10 -7.22
CA LEU A 117 7.99 -5.83 -7.05
C LEU A 117 7.40 -6.28 -8.39
N GLU A 118 6.86 -7.48 -8.42
CA GLU A 118 6.02 -8.00 -9.51
C GLU A 118 4.62 -8.24 -8.96
N ILE A 119 3.63 -7.46 -9.42
CA ILE A 119 2.26 -7.52 -8.93
C ILE A 119 1.34 -8.24 -9.93
N GLU A 120 0.77 -9.36 -9.50
CA GLU A 120 -0.34 -10.01 -10.18
C GLU A 120 -1.67 -9.45 -9.68
N LEU A 121 -2.50 -8.94 -10.59
CA LEU A 121 -3.83 -8.41 -10.27
C LEU A 121 -4.87 -9.49 -10.52
N LEU A 122 -5.59 -9.87 -9.46
CA LEU A 122 -6.61 -10.91 -9.49
C LEU A 122 -8.00 -10.29 -9.34
N THR A 123 -8.98 -10.81 -10.09
CA THR A 123 -10.38 -10.40 -9.95
C THR A 123 -11.12 -11.43 -9.11
N PRO A 124 -11.89 -11.01 -8.09
CA PRO A 124 -12.61 -11.96 -7.24
C PRO A 124 -13.82 -12.56 -7.98
N ALA A 125 -14.16 -13.81 -7.64
CA ALA A 125 -15.39 -14.47 -8.08
C ALA A 125 -16.65 -13.92 -7.39
N ASP A 126 -16.50 -13.16 -6.31
CA ASP A 126 -17.58 -12.54 -5.54
C ASP A 126 -17.09 -11.30 -4.76
N PRO A 127 -17.88 -10.24 -4.56
CA PRO A 127 -17.44 -9.05 -3.83
C PRO A 127 -17.02 -9.30 -2.38
N SER A 128 -17.49 -10.39 -1.76
CA SER A 128 -17.21 -10.70 -0.35
C SER A 128 -15.96 -11.54 -0.12
N ILE A 129 -15.31 -12.06 -1.16
CA ILE A 129 -14.24 -13.06 -1.00
C ILE A 129 -12.85 -12.46 -0.86
N ALA A 130 -12.58 -11.27 -1.39
CA ALA A 130 -11.21 -10.73 -1.48
C ALA A 130 -10.51 -10.67 -0.10
N ILE A 131 -11.19 -10.10 0.89
CA ILE A 131 -10.66 -9.99 2.25
C ILE A 131 -10.60 -11.33 3.00
N LYS A 132 -11.47 -12.29 2.64
CA LYS A 132 -11.47 -13.64 3.21
C LYS A 132 -10.27 -14.43 2.71
N LEU A 133 -9.94 -14.31 1.42
CA LEU A 133 -8.76 -14.92 0.83
C LEU A 133 -7.47 -14.31 1.41
N LEU A 134 -7.45 -13.00 1.65
CA LEU A 134 -6.33 -12.35 2.34
C LEU A 134 -6.17 -12.89 3.77
N ALA A 135 -7.26 -12.97 4.53
CA ALA A 135 -7.23 -13.49 5.90
C ALA A 135 -6.84 -14.97 5.97
N ALA A 136 -7.10 -15.74 4.91
CA ALA A 136 -6.70 -17.14 4.77
C ALA A 136 -5.23 -17.31 4.30
N GLY A 137 -4.58 -16.24 3.85
CA GLY A 137 -3.22 -16.28 3.28
C GLY A 137 -3.15 -16.81 1.84
N GLU A 138 -4.28 -16.85 1.14
CA GLU A 138 -4.35 -17.27 -0.27
C GLU A 138 -3.93 -16.16 -1.25
N VAL A 139 -3.93 -14.91 -0.77
CA VAL A 139 -3.41 -13.74 -1.50
C VAL A 139 -2.61 -12.85 -0.56
N ASP A 140 -1.63 -12.12 -1.10
CA ASP A 140 -0.73 -11.28 -0.30
C ASP A 140 -1.37 -9.93 0.05
N LEU A 141 -2.16 -9.38 -0.89
CA LEU A 141 -2.82 -8.08 -0.79
C LEU A 141 -4.26 -8.20 -1.27
N ALA A 142 -5.16 -7.41 -0.67
CA ALA A 142 -6.51 -7.25 -1.18
C ALA A 142 -6.98 -5.80 -1.06
N LEU A 143 -7.71 -5.33 -2.06
CA LEU A 143 -8.51 -4.13 -1.95
C LEU A 143 -9.75 -4.43 -1.13
N THR A 144 -10.13 -3.48 -0.28
CA THR A 144 -11.35 -3.56 0.52
C THR A 144 -11.84 -2.16 0.86
N ARG A 145 -13.08 -2.06 1.33
CA ARG A 145 -13.67 -0.81 1.80
C ARG A 145 -13.49 -0.68 3.30
N GLN A 146 -13.26 0.54 3.77
CA GLN A 146 -12.95 0.81 5.17
C GLN A 146 -14.00 0.29 6.16
N PRO A 147 -15.32 0.42 5.94
CA PRO A 147 -16.30 -0.16 6.86
C PRO A 147 -16.20 -1.69 6.94
N LEU A 148 -15.98 -2.35 5.80
CA LEU A 148 -15.83 -3.81 5.72
C LEU A 148 -14.56 -4.27 6.44
N LEU A 149 -13.45 -3.56 6.26
CA LEU A 149 -12.21 -3.79 7.01
C LEU A 149 -12.45 -3.76 8.53
N HIS A 150 -13.17 -2.75 9.03
CA HIS A 150 -13.47 -2.65 10.46
C HIS A 150 -14.35 -3.78 10.98
N LEU A 151 -15.33 -4.24 10.20
CA LEU A 151 -16.14 -5.41 10.56
C LEU A 151 -15.28 -6.67 10.68
N HIS A 152 -14.40 -6.93 9.71
CA HIS A 152 -13.53 -8.11 9.77
C HIS A 152 -12.49 -8.02 10.89
N ALA A 153 -11.92 -6.84 11.14
CA ALA A 153 -11.01 -6.63 12.25
C ALA A 153 -11.72 -6.82 13.61
N HIS A 154 -12.98 -6.38 13.74
CA HIS A 154 -13.81 -6.63 14.91
C HIS A 154 -14.05 -8.13 15.14
N ASP A 155 -14.26 -8.90 14.07
CA ASP A 155 -14.41 -10.35 14.12
C ASP A 155 -13.08 -11.10 14.39
N GLY A 156 -11.97 -10.37 14.55
CA GLY A 156 -10.65 -10.93 14.87
C GLY A 156 -9.83 -11.39 13.66
N ALA A 157 -10.18 -10.95 12.44
CA ALA A 157 -9.38 -11.27 11.26
C ALA A 157 -7.96 -10.66 11.38
N PRO A 158 -6.88 -11.41 11.05
CA PRO A 158 -5.50 -10.96 11.17
C PRO A 158 -5.09 -10.07 9.99
N ILE A 159 -5.80 -8.97 9.78
CA ILE A 159 -5.65 -8.08 8.62
C ILE A 159 -5.16 -6.69 9.06
N THR A 160 -4.36 -6.04 8.22
CA THR A 160 -3.81 -4.70 8.48
C THR A 160 -3.92 -3.83 7.23
N ARG A 161 -4.39 -2.59 7.40
CA ARG A 161 -4.42 -1.60 6.32
C ARG A 161 -3.03 -0.98 6.15
N ILE A 162 -2.48 -1.06 4.94
CA ILE A 162 -1.16 -0.50 4.62
C ILE A 162 -1.22 0.75 3.73
N ALA A 163 -2.33 0.97 3.01
CA ALA A 163 -2.49 2.07 2.08
C ALA A 163 -3.97 2.44 1.90
N THR A 164 -4.21 3.60 1.29
CA THR A 164 -5.54 4.06 0.85
C THR A 164 -5.48 4.35 -0.65
N LEU A 165 -6.33 3.68 -1.43
CA LEU A 165 -6.46 3.93 -2.88
C LEU A 165 -7.44 5.06 -3.17
N ILE A 166 -8.59 5.06 -2.48
CA ILE A 166 -9.66 6.05 -2.60
C ILE A 166 -10.01 6.50 -1.19
N GLU A 167 -9.92 7.81 -0.94
CA GLU A 167 -10.10 8.38 0.40
C GLU A 167 -11.57 8.54 0.80
N THR A 168 -12.45 8.83 -0.17
CA THR A 168 -13.87 9.08 0.10
C THR A 168 -14.73 7.87 -0.32
N PRO A 169 -15.69 7.42 0.51
CA PRO A 169 -16.59 6.34 0.14
C PRO A 169 -17.37 6.65 -1.15
N LEU A 170 -17.45 5.66 -2.04
CA LEU A 170 -18.22 5.73 -3.29
C LEU A 170 -19.57 4.99 -3.19
N ASN A 171 -19.94 4.53 -2.00
CA ASN A 171 -21.18 3.79 -1.79
C ASN A 171 -22.39 4.73 -1.93
N ALA A 172 -23.42 4.25 -2.63
CA ALA A 172 -24.69 4.96 -2.78
C ALA A 172 -25.85 3.97 -2.72
N VAL A 173 -27.02 4.48 -2.32
CA VAL A 173 -28.29 3.77 -2.43
C VAL A 173 -28.93 4.23 -3.73
N ILE A 174 -29.25 3.28 -4.60
CA ILE A 174 -29.88 3.53 -5.89
C ILE A 174 -31.30 3.00 -5.83
N VAL A 175 -32.25 3.85 -6.17
CA VAL A 175 -33.68 3.51 -6.21
C VAL A 175 -34.19 3.77 -7.63
N ALA A 176 -35.03 2.86 -8.13
CA ALA A 176 -35.65 3.03 -9.44
C ALA A 176 -36.80 4.06 -9.37
N GLY A 177 -36.95 4.86 -10.43
CA GLY A 177 -38.07 5.81 -10.56
C GLY A 177 -37.71 7.25 -10.21
N GLU A 178 -38.73 8.04 -9.92
CA GLU A 178 -38.57 9.45 -9.55
C GLU A 178 -38.19 9.60 -8.08
N ALA A 179 -37.30 10.55 -7.79
CA ALA A 179 -36.92 10.84 -6.41
C ALA A 179 -38.13 11.41 -5.64
N PRO A 180 -38.47 10.84 -4.46
CA PRO A 180 -39.54 11.38 -3.63
C PRO A 180 -39.19 12.80 -3.16
N ALA A 181 -40.23 13.59 -2.86
CA ALA A 181 -40.02 14.91 -2.27
C ALA A 181 -39.20 14.80 -0.97
N PRO A 182 -38.30 15.75 -0.65
CA PRO A 182 -37.38 15.64 0.49
C PRO A 182 -38.04 15.28 1.83
N ALA A 183 -39.27 15.75 2.05
CA ALA A 183 -40.03 15.47 3.27
C ALA A 183 -40.55 14.02 3.37
N ALA A 184 -40.68 13.31 2.24
CA ALA A 184 -41.22 11.94 2.15
C ALA A 184 -40.12 10.89 1.87
N VAL A 185 -38.85 11.29 1.72
CA VAL A 185 -37.75 10.38 1.39
C VAL A 185 -37.61 9.27 2.42
N ALA A 186 -37.68 9.59 3.72
CA ALA A 186 -37.49 8.59 4.77
C ALA A 186 -38.56 7.48 4.71
N ASP A 187 -39.83 7.87 4.59
CA ASP A 187 -40.95 6.92 4.51
C ASP A 187 -40.90 6.12 3.20
N ALA A 188 -40.62 6.79 2.08
CA ALA A 188 -40.54 6.14 0.77
C ALA A 188 -39.40 5.11 0.69
N LEU A 189 -38.28 5.35 1.39
CA LEU A 189 -37.17 4.41 1.48
C LEU A 189 -37.48 3.24 2.41
N ALA A 190 -38.19 3.49 3.51
CA ALA A 190 -38.44 2.46 4.52
C ALA A 190 -39.23 1.25 3.98
N ASP A 191 -40.10 1.46 2.99
CA ASP A 191 -40.98 0.42 2.42
C ASP A 191 -40.33 -0.37 1.26
N LEU A 192 -39.08 -0.09 0.89
CA LEU A 192 -38.40 -0.75 -0.22
C LEU A 192 -37.76 -2.08 0.18
N HIS A 193 -37.77 -3.04 -0.76
CA HIS A 193 -36.92 -4.21 -0.69
C HIS A 193 -35.51 -3.84 -1.14
N TYR A 194 -34.48 -4.19 -0.35
CA TYR A 194 -33.11 -3.75 -0.61
C TYR A 194 -32.20 -4.89 -1.08
N GLY A 195 -31.45 -4.65 -2.14
CA GLY A 195 -30.31 -5.49 -2.54
C GLY A 195 -28.99 -4.98 -1.97
N TYR A 196 -28.07 -5.90 -1.68
CA TYR A 196 -26.70 -5.55 -1.27
C TYR A 196 -25.66 -6.46 -1.92
N SER A 197 -24.47 -5.92 -2.21
CA SER A 197 -23.37 -6.71 -2.77
C SER A 197 -22.39 -7.22 -1.70
N THR A 198 -22.35 -6.56 -0.55
CA THR A 198 -21.36 -6.83 0.50
C THR A 198 -21.91 -6.61 1.90
N ARG A 199 -21.24 -7.20 2.88
CA ARG A 199 -21.69 -7.24 4.28
C ARG A 199 -21.93 -5.85 4.86
N GLU A 200 -21.06 -4.88 4.60
CA GLU A 200 -21.27 -3.51 5.12
C GLU A 200 -22.47 -2.82 4.47
N GLY A 201 -22.85 -3.19 3.24
CA GLY A 201 -24.11 -2.76 2.64
C GLY A 201 -25.30 -3.21 3.48
N ARG A 202 -25.33 -4.49 3.87
CA ARG A 202 -26.40 -5.07 4.70
C ARG A 202 -26.36 -4.57 6.14
N ASP A 203 -25.22 -4.73 6.81
CA ASP A 203 -25.08 -4.56 8.27
C ASP A 203 -24.89 -3.10 8.69
N VAL A 204 -24.50 -2.21 7.77
CA VAL A 204 -24.24 -0.80 8.10
C VAL A 204 -25.14 0.13 7.32
N LEU A 205 -25.24 0.01 6.00
CA LEU A 205 -26.01 0.97 5.20
C LEU A 205 -27.52 0.72 5.30
N VAL A 206 -27.98 -0.49 4.98
CA VAL A 206 -29.40 -0.83 4.95
C VAL A 206 -30.04 -0.74 6.34
N GLU A 207 -29.31 -1.10 7.40
CA GLU A 207 -29.81 -0.94 8.78
C GLU A 207 -30.14 0.51 9.18
N GLN A 208 -29.48 1.50 8.56
CA GLN A 208 -29.74 2.92 8.80
C GLN A 208 -30.94 3.43 8.01
N LEU A 209 -31.27 2.77 6.90
CA LEU A 209 -32.41 3.12 6.05
C LEU A 209 -33.70 2.47 6.55
N LEU A 210 -33.63 1.29 7.15
CA LEU A 210 -34.77 0.51 7.64
C LEU A 210 -35.04 0.78 9.13
N PRO A 211 -36.09 1.55 9.47
CA PRO A 211 -36.49 1.75 10.86
C PRO A 211 -36.77 0.41 11.54
N ARG A 212 -36.52 0.34 12.85
CA ARG A 212 -36.81 -0.89 13.63
C ARG A 212 -38.28 -1.31 13.55
N SER A 213 -39.20 -0.35 13.41
CA SER A 213 -40.63 -0.61 13.28
C SER A 213 -40.97 -1.43 12.03
N VAL A 214 -40.35 -1.12 10.89
CA VAL A 214 -40.57 -1.85 9.63
C VAL A 214 -40.05 -3.29 9.73
N ARG A 215 -38.89 -3.48 10.36
CA ARG A 215 -38.26 -4.80 10.54
C ARG A 215 -39.02 -5.76 11.46
N GLN A 216 -40.01 -5.26 12.22
CA GLN A 216 -40.80 -6.05 13.18
C GLN A 216 -42.17 -6.45 12.64
N VAL A 217 -42.52 -6.05 11.42
CA VAL A 217 -43.78 -6.44 10.77
C VAL A 217 -43.64 -7.87 10.24
N ASP A 218 -44.72 -8.65 10.34
CA ASP A 218 -44.73 -10.07 9.93
C ASP A 218 -44.37 -10.28 8.45
N ASP A 219 -44.70 -9.31 7.58
CA ASP A 219 -44.44 -9.35 6.13
C ASP A 219 -43.07 -8.73 5.74
N PHE A 220 -42.17 -8.47 6.70
CA PHE A 220 -40.87 -7.88 6.41
C PHE A 220 -40.02 -8.81 5.53
N VAL A 221 -39.61 -8.30 4.36
CA VAL A 221 -38.68 -8.99 3.45
C VAL A 221 -37.25 -8.54 3.76
N ALA A 222 -36.42 -9.48 4.20
CA ALA A 222 -35.02 -9.21 4.50
C ALA A 222 -34.24 -8.86 3.23
N PRO A 223 -33.23 -7.97 3.31
CA PRO A 223 -32.40 -7.61 2.16
C PRO A 223 -31.75 -8.83 1.49
N GLU A 224 -31.61 -8.79 0.17
CA GLU A 224 -31.08 -9.89 -0.63
C GLU A 224 -29.64 -9.61 -1.11
N SER A 225 -28.79 -10.63 -1.10
CA SER A 225 -27.46 -10.56 -1.72
C SER A 225 -27.59 -10.56 -3.24
N VAL A 226 -27.16 -9.49 -3.90
CA VAL A 226 -27.16 -9.39 -5.37
C VAL A 226 -25.80 -9.64 -5.99
N HIS A 227 -24.78 -9.94 -5.17
CA HIS A 227 -23.41 -10.20 -5.64
C HIS A 227 -22.94 -9.09 -6.61
N PHE A 228 -22.49 -9.45 -7.80
CA PHE A 228 -22.11 -8.52 -8.86
C PHE A 228 -23.29 -7.97 -9.68
N ASP A 229 -24.48 -8.55 -9.57
CA ASP A 229 -25.60 -8.35 -10.49
C ASP A 229 -26.60 -7.28 -10.05
N ALA A 230 -26.14 -6.25 -9.32
CA ALA A 230 -26.98 -5.20 -8.75
C ALA A 230 -27.84 -4.49 -9.82
N ALA A 231 -27.28 -4.24 -11.00
CA ALA A 231 -27.98 -3.56 -12.09
C ALA A 231 -29.13 -4.40 -12.67
N ASP A 232 -28.93 -5.72 -12.78
CA ASP A 232 -29.95 -6.64 -13.30
C ASP A 232 -31.02 -6.91 -12.24
N ALA A 233 -30.62 -7.00 -10.96
CA ALA A 233 -31.54 -7.12 -9.83
C ALA A 233 -32.51 -5.93 -9.79
N LEU A 234 -32.00 -4.69 -9.93
CA LEU A 234 -32.80 -3.48 -9.97
C LEU A 234 -33.71 -3.42 -11.23
N ARG A 235 -33.18 -3.78 -12.41
CA ARG A 235 -33.94 -3.73 -13.67
C ARG A 235 -35.06 -4.76 -13.73
N SER A 236 -34.86 -5.91 -13.10
CA SER A 236 -35.86 -6.98 -13.00
C SER A 236 -36.84 -6.78 -11.85
N SER A 237 -36.71 -5.70 -11.07
CA SER A 237 -37.50 -5.42 -9.87
C SER A 237 -37.47 -6.56 -8.85
N ARG A 238 -36.34 -7.29 -8.79
CA ARG A 238 -36.07 -8.25 -7.71
C ARG A 238 -35.76 -7.51 -6.40
N VAL A 239 -35.06 -6.38 -6.54
CA VAL A 239 -34.72 -5.41 -5.47
C VAL A 239 -34.92 -3.99 -5.99
#